data_AF-A0A7C3P2Z1-F1
#
_entry.id   AF-A0A7C3P2Z1-F1
#
_cell.length_a   1.000
_cell.length_b   1.000
_cell.length_c   1.000
_cell.angle_alpha   90.00
_cell.angle_beta   90.00
_cell.angle_gamma   90.00
#
_symmetry.space_group_name_H-M   'P 1'
#
loop_
_entity.id
_entity.type
_entity.pdbx_description
1 polymer ?
#
loop_
_entity_poly.entity_id
_entity_poly.type
_entity_poly.pdbx_seq_one_letter_code
_entity_poly.pdbx_strand_id
1 'polypeptide(L)'
;MSIDEIIQSWRQSRNISPCITDVRIFEKREGQYRPFPDSLQPLLREALEKEGVERLYSHQAEAIDAIQNGRDVVVVTPTASGK
;
A
#
# COMPACT_ATOMS: atom_id res chain seq x y z
N MET A 1 -13.55 -18.40 -13.85
CA MET A 1 -13.27 -18.82 -12.48
C MET A 1 -12.62 -17.65 -11.77
N SER A 2 -13.20 -17.14 -10.69
CA SER A 2 -12.61 -16.07 -9.88
C SER A 2 -11.41 -16.58 -9.09
N ILE A 3 -10.57 -15.67 -8.58
CA ILE A 3 -9.47 -16.04 -7.69
C ILE A 3 -10.00 -16.78 -6.45
N ASP A 4 -11.12 -16.33 -5.88
CA ASP A 4 -11.75 -16.97 -4.74
C ASP A 4 -12.21 -18.40 -5.06
N GLU A 5 -12.82 -18.62 -6.22
CA GLU A 5 -13.23 -19.94 -6.67
C GLU A 5 -12.03 -20.89 -6.83
N ILE A 6 -10.91 -20.39 -7.37
CA ILE A 6 -9.67 -21.16 -7.49
C ILE A 6 -9.13 -21.55 -6.11
N ILE A 7 -9.05 -20.60 -5.17
CA ILE A 7 -8.59 -20.86 -3.80
C ILE A 7 -9.48 -21.91 -3.13
N GLN A 8 -10.80 -21.83 -3.28
CA GLN A 8 -11.73 -22.83 -2.75
C GLN A 8 -11.54 -24.20 -3.39
N SER A 9 -11.30 -24.25 -4.71
CA SER A 9 -11.05 -25.51 -5.42
C SER A 9 -9.78 -26.22 -4.91
N TRP A 10 -8.73 -25.46 -4.57
CA TRP A 10 -7.49 -26.02 -4.03
C TRP A 10 -7.69 -26.59 -2.63
N ARG A 11 -8.47 -25.90 -1.79
CA ARG A 11 -8.81 -26.38 -0.43
C ARG A 11 -9.60 -27.68 -0.44
N GLN A 12 -10.46 -27.89 -1.45
CA GLN A 12 -11.30 -29.08 -1.59
C GLN A 12 -10.64 -30.21 -2.41
N SER A 13 -9.52 -29.94 -3.07
CA SER A 13 -8.85 -30.89 -3.96
C SER A 13 -8.17 -32.02 -3.18
N ARG A 14 -8.45 -33.26 -3.57
CA ARG A 14 -7.82 -34.47 -3.00
C ARG A 14 -6.31 -34.55 -3.26
N ASN A 15 -5.83 -33.90 -4.31
CA ASN A 15 -4.41 -33.94 -4.71
C ASN A 15 -3.62 -32.71 -4.22
N ILE A 16 -4.29 -31.58 -3.96
CA ILE A 16 -3.63 -30.32 -3.58
C ILE A 16 -3.75 -30.06 -2.08
N SER A 17 -4.93 -30.27 -1.50
CA SER A 17 -5.20 -29.98 -0.08
C SER A 17 -4.22 -30.68 0.88
N PRO A 18 -3.84 -31.97 0.68
CA PRO A 18 -2.84 -32.62 1.52
C PRO A 18 -1.42 -32.03 1.44
N CYS A 19 -1.12 -31.26 0.38
CA CYS A 19 0.17 -30.61 0.18
C CYS A 19 0.24 -29.21 0.83
N ILE A 20 -0.88 -28.67 1.33
CA ILE A 20 -0.93 -27.37 1.99
C ILE A 20 -0.66 -27.57 3.49
N THR A 21 0.51 -27.12 3.96
CA THR A 21 0.94 -27.32 5.36
C THR A 21 0.52 -26.20 6.30
N ASP A 22 0.27 -24.99 5.79
CA ASP A 22 -0.16 -23.84 6.58
C ASP A 22 -1.00 -22.89 5.72
N VAL A 23 -2.00 -22.26 6.32
CA VAL A 23 -2.81 -21.25 5.66
C VAL A 23 -3.03 -20.07 6.60
N ARG A 24 -2.56 -18.90 6.15
CA ARG A 24 -2.74 -17.64 6.88
C ARG A 24 -3.55 -16.68 6.02
N ILE A 25 -4.52 -16.02 6.67
CA ILE A 25 -5.36 -15.00 6.05
C ILE A 25 -5.03 -13.69 6.74
N PHE A 26 -4.71 -12.68 5.96
CA PHE A 26 -4.47 -11.33 6.44
C PHE A 26 -5.66 -10.46 6.05
N GLU A 27 -6.16 -9.69 7.01
CA GLU A 27 -7.27 -8.79 6.74
C GLU A 27 -6.84 -7.65 5.80
N LYS A 28 -7.77 -7.23 4.94
CA LYS A 28 -7.61 -6.02 4.13
C LYS A 28 -7.40 -4.84 5.08
N ARG A 29 -6.43 -3.98 4.76
CA ARG A 29 -6.19 -2.73 5.47
C ARG A 29 -6.51 -1.58 4.52
N GLU A 30 -7.38 -0.68 4.95
CA GLU A 30 -7.63 0.56 4.23
C GLU A 30 -6.40 1.49 4.32
N GLY A 31 -6.18 2.25 3.25
CA GLY A 31 -5.14 3.28 3.25
C GLY A 31 -5.44 4.38 4.27
N GLN A 32 -4.41 4.81 4.99
CA GLN A 32 -4.46 6.03 5.78
C GLN A 32 -3.85 7.16 4.95
N TYR A 33 -4.56 8.29 4.86
CA TYR A 33 -4.21 9.38 3.95
C TYR A 33 -4.11 10.72 4.67
N ARG A 34 -3.27 11.61 4.13
CA ARG A 34 -3.10 12.99 4.54
C ARG A 34 -3.18 13.91 3.31
N PRO A 35 -3.62 15.17 3.47
CA PRO A 35 -3.57 16.14 2.38
C PRO A 35 -2.12 16.36 1.92
N PHE A 36 -1.95 16.88 0.71
CA PHE A 36 -0.66 17.35 0.26
C PHE A 36 -0.13 18.46 1.17
N PRO A 37 1.17 18.44 1.55
CA PRO A 37 1.79 19.52 2.31
C PRO A 37 1.69 20.86 1.59
N ASP A 38 1.53 21.95 2.34
CA ASP A 38 1.51 23.31 1.77
C ASP A 38 2.85 23.69 1.13
N SER A 39 3.92 23.05 1.58
CA SER A 39 5.27 23.17 1.05
C SER A 39 5.47 22.46 -0.30
N LEU A 40 4.51 21.67 -0.76
CA LEU A 40 4.58 20.98 -2.04
C LEU A 40 4.42 21.97 -3.19
N GLN A 41 5.37 21.97 -4.13
CA GLN A 41 5.31 22.87 -5.28
C GLN A 41 4.02 22.66 -6.11
N PRO A 42 3.33 23.74 -6.52
CA PRO A 42 2.06 23.63 -7.25
C PRO A 42 2.13 22.75 -8.50
N LEU A 43 3.19 22.89 -9.31
CA LEU A 43 3.38 22.08 -10.52
C LEU A 43 3.49 20.57 -10.22
N LEU A 44 4.10 20.21 -9.08
CA LEU A 44 4.20 18.81 -8.66
C LEU A 44 2.85 18.28 -8.17
N ARG A 45 2.08 19.10 -7.44
CA ARG A 45 0.70 18.77 -7.05
C ARG A 45 -0.16 18.50 -8.29
N GLU A 46 -0.13 19.38 -9.28
CA GLU A 46 -0.90 19.20 -10.53
C GLU A 46 -0.50 17.93 -11.29
N ALA A 47 0.79 17.60 -11.32
CA ALA A 47 1.27 16.38 -11.95
C ALA A 47 0.77 15.13 -11.21
N LEU A 48 0.80 15.14 -9.88
CA LEU A 48 0.31 14.03 -9.06
C LEU A 48 -1.20 13.84 -9.23
N GLU A 49 -1.98 14.91 -9.23
CA GLU A 49 -3.42 14.87 -9.44
C GLU A 49 -3.78 14.30 -10.82
N LYS A 50 -3.01 14.65 -11.88
CA LYS A 50 -3.19 14.06 -13.23
C LYS A 50 -2.93 12.55 -13.26
N GLU A 51 -2.03 12.05 -12.41
CA GLU A 51 -1.76 10.62 -12.23
C GLU A 51 -2.76 9.94 -11.26
N GLY A 52 -3.81 10.65 -10.83
CA GLY A 52 -4.85 10.13 -9.93
C GLY A 52 -4.46 10.12 -8.45
N VAL A 53 -3.38 10.79 -8.08
CA VAL A 53 -2.98 10.97 -6.68
C VAL A 53 -3.59 12.26 -6.15
N GLU A 54 -4.66 12.15 -5.37
CA GLU A 54 -5.34 13.32 -4.77
C GLU A 54 -4.86 13.63 -3.34
N ARG A 55 -4.30 12.62 -2.67
CA ARG A 55 -3.83 12.64 -1.28
C ARG A 55 -2.64 11.71 -1.13
N LEU A 56 -1.78 12.01 -0.17
CA LEU A 56 -0.64 11.16 0.16
C LEU A 56 -1.05 10.09 1.16
N TYR A 57 -0.41 8.92 1.11
CA TYR A 57 -0.44 8.02 2.25
C TYR A 57 0.21 8.69 3.47
N SER A 58 -0.28 8.36 4.67
CA SER A 58 0.21 8.96 5.92
C SER A 58 1.73 8.87 6.07
N HIS A 59 2.30 7.70 5.77
CA HIS A 59 3.75 7.48 5.84
C HIS A 59 4.55 8.34 4.86
N GLN A 60 4.00 8.69 3.68
CA GLN A 60 4.65 9.59 2.73
C GLN A 60 4.67 11.02 3.27
N ALA A 61 3.52 11.50 3.76
CA ALA A 61 3.40 12.83 4.34
C ALA A 61 4.29 12.99 5.59
N GLU A 62 4.31 12.00 6.48
CA GLU A 62 5.18 11.99 7.66
C GLU A 62 6.67 12.01 7.31
N ALA A 63 7.08 11.27 6.26
CA ALA A 63 8.45 11.29 5.78
C ALA A 63 8.83 12.67 5.22
N ILE A 64 7.96 13.28 4.40
CA ILE A 64 8.19 14.63 3.86
C ILE A 64 8.30 15.65 5.00
N ASP A 65 7.37 15.63 5.96
CA ASP A 65 7.40 16.52 7.12
C ASP A 65 8.73 16.38 7.90
N ALA A 66 9.20 15.15 8.10
CA ALA A 66 10.46 14.90 8.81
C ALA A 66 11.68 15.42 8.04
N ILE A 67 11.74 15.18 6.73
CA ILE A 67 12.82 15.67 5.85
C ILE A 67 12.85 17.19 5.83
N GLN A 68 11.69 17.85 5.73
CA GLN A 68 11.59 19.32 5.74
C GLN A 68 12.07 19.94 7.06
N ASN A 69 11.95 19.20 8.16
CA ASN A 69 12.49 19.60 9.46
C ASN A 69 13.97 19.23 9.66
N GLY A 70 14.69 18.87 8.59
CA GLY A 70 16.12 18.57 8.63
C GLY A 70 16.48 17.25 9.31
N ARG A 71 15.55 16.29 9.36
CA ARG A 71 15.78 14.97 9.95
C ARG A 71 16.09 13.93 8.89
N ASP A 72 16.98 13.01 9.22
CA ASP A 72 17.17 11.77 8.46
C ASP A 72 16.00 10.81 8.71
N VAL A 73 15.55 10.12 7.66
CA VAL A 73 14.36 9.25 7.72
C VAL A 73 14.67 7.89 7.08
N VAL A 74 14.22 6.83 7.75
CA VAL A 74 14.13 5.48 7.18
C VAL A 74 12.66 5.11 7.05
N VAL A 75 12.19 4.92 5.82
CA VAL A 75 10.80 4.53 5.54
C VAL A 75 10.72 3.02 5.35
N VAL A 76 10.06 2.33 6.29
CA VAL A 76 9.87 0.87 6.26
C VAL A 76 8.41 0.56 5.91
N THR A 77 8.16 0.33 4.63
CA THR A 77 6.81 -0.01 4.13
C THR A 77 6.86 -1.25 3.23
N PRO A 78 5.76 -2.00 3.11
CA PRO A 78 5.68 -3.14 2.21
C PRO A 78 5.87 -2.76 0.73
N THR A 79 6.11 -3.76 -0.12
CA THR A 79 6.13 -3.60 -1.57
C THR A 79 4.81 -3.01 -2.09
N ALA A 80 4.90 -2.17 -3.12
CA ALA A 80 3.77 -1.47 -3.74
C ALA A 80 3.01 -0.50 -2.81
N SER A 81 3.61 -0.08 -1.70
CA SER A 81 2.99 0.92 -0.81
C SER A 81 3.12 2.37 -1.26
N GLY A 82 3.88 2.65 -2.33
CA GLY A 82 4.17 4.01 -2.78
C GLY A 82 5.30 4.73 -2.04
N LYS A 83 6.21 4.01 -1.36
CA LYS A 83 7.53 4.61 -1.02
C LYS A 83 8.31 4.94 -2.30
#